data_AF-A0A6G8BTL6-F1
#
_entry.id   AF-A0A6G8BTL6-F1
#
_cell.length_a   1.000
_cell.length_b   1.000
_cell.length_c   1.000
_cell.angle_alpha   90.00
_cell.angle_beta   90.00
_cell.angle_gamma   90.00
#
_symmetry.space_group_name_H-M   'P 1'
#
loop_
_entity.id
_entity.type
_entity.pdbx_description
1 polymer ?
#
loop_
_entity_poly.entity_id
_entity_poly.type
_entity_poly.pdbx_seq_one_letter_code
_entity_poly.pdbx_strand_id
1 'polypeptide(L)'
;MKEALRKLLIKAGAGGGAIAIAMTLGAWYEGDGPTVRQPDGSVMYRPYLDTGGIWTACRGVTGRWVVPGKLYTRGECDVLEREHYAVALASARRLFPAFDTYNRWIQAALIDWLYNLGENPATVNSTLRAKFNRGDIDGGCRELTKWVKGRMNGQLVTLNGLVDRRETTQELCLSWGRGEGDQ
;
A
#
# COMPACT_ATOMS: atom_id res chain seq x y z
N MET A 1 6.04 -14.51 -4.81
CA MET A 1 5.98 -13.27 -5.61
C MET A 1 6.29 -13.53 -7.08
N LYS A 2 5.65 -12.83 -8.04
CA LYS A 2 5.99 -12.91 -9.48
C LYS A 2 7.36 -12.27 -9.78
N GLU A 3 8.13 -12.87 -10.70
CA GLU A 3 9.49 -12.43 -11.01
C GLU A 3 9.57 -10.98 -11.54
N ALA A 4 8.59 -10.57 -12.36
CA ALA A 4 8.52 -9.19 -12.84
C ALA A 4 8.38 -8.18 -11.68
N LEU A 5 7.56 -8.50 -10.67
CA LEU A 5 7.41 -7.66 -9.49
C LEU A 5 8.70 -7.65 -8.65
N ARG A 6 9.34 -8.81 -8.46
CA ARG A 6 10.63 -8.91 -7.75
C ARG A 6 11.66 -7.93 -8.34
N LYS A 7 11.84 -7.92 -9.66
CA LYS A 7 12.77 -7.02 -10.35
C LYS A 7 12.44 -5.54 -10.14
N LEU A 8 11.16 -5.17 -10.20
CA LEU A 8 10.71 -3.80 -9.95
C LEU A 8 11.02 -3.36 -8.51
N LEU A 9 10.79 -4.22 -7.53
CA LEU A 9 11.03 -3.94 -6.12
C LEU A 9 12.53 -3.81 -5.81
N ILE A 10 13.38 -4.69 -6.38
CA ILE A 10 14.84 -4.58 -6.27
C ILE A 10 15.30 -3.22 -6.82
N LYS A 11 14.83 -2.84 -8.01
CA LYS A 11 15.17 -1.54 -8.62
C LYS A 11 14.71 -0.37 -7.76
N ALA A 12 13.49 -0.41 -7.22
CA ALA A 12 12.98 0.63 -6.31
C ALA A 12 13.81 0.72 -5.02
N GLY A 13 14.22 -0.43 -4.47
CA GLY A 13 15.01 -0.52 -3.25
C GLY A 13 16.48 -0.10 -3.40
N ALA A 14 17.04 -0.14 -4.61
CA ALA A 14 18.44 0.22 -4.89
C ALA A 14 18.74 1.72 -4.78
N GLY A 15 17.73 2.59 -4.80
CA GLY A 15 17.94 4.05 -4.73
C GLY A 15 16.77 4.90 -4.24
N GLY A 16 15.57 4.35 -4.06
CA GLY A 16 14.36 5.12 -3.73
C GLY A 16 13.84 4.97 -2.28
N GLY A 17 14.47 4.12 -1.46
CA GLY A 17 14.05 3.88 -0.08
C GLY A 17 12.66 3.24 0.06
N ALA A 18 12.09 3.26 1.28
CA ALA A 18 10.86 2.56 1.60
C ALA A 18 9.61 3.08 0.85
N ILE A 19 9.51 4.39 0.61
CA ILE A 19 8.39 4.99 -0.14
C ILE A 19 8.38 4.47 -1.58
N ALA A 20 9.52 4.46 -2.27
CA ALA A 20 9.55 3.99 -3.66
C ALA A 20 9.17 2.52 -3.80
N ILE A 21 9.56 1.68 -2.83
CA ILE A 21 9.14 0.28 -2.76
C ILE A 21 7.62 0.21 -2.54
N ALA A 22 7.07 0.96 -1.60
CA ALA A 22 5.63 0.99 -1.32
C ALA A 22 4.78 1.52 -2.50
N MET A 23 5.27 2.54 -3.22
CA MET A 23 4.65 3.05 -4.44
C MET A 23 4.67 2.00 -5.56
N THR A 24 5.75 1.23 -5.65
CA THR A 24 5.87 0.13 -6.62
C THR A 24 4.87 -0.99 -6.33
N LEU A 25 4.68 -1.33 -5.05
CA LEU A 25 3.63 -2.27 -4.60
C LEU A 25 2.23 -1.75 -4.95
N GLY A 26 1.93 -0.49 -4.63
CA GLY A 26 0.63 0.11 -4.95
C GLY A 26 0.36 0.15 -6.45
N ALA A 27 1.34 0.54 -7.26
CA ALA A 27 1.23 0.52 -8.72
C ALA A 27 0.96 -0.88 -9.28
N TRP A 28 1.52 -1.93 -8.65
CA TRP A 28 1.29 -3.31 -9.05
C TRP A 28 -0.12 -3.81 -8.67
N TYR A 29 -0.64 -3.44 -7.49
CA TYR A 29 -1.85 -4.05 -6.93
C TYR A 29 -3.13 -3.21 -7.03
N GLU A 30 -3.06 -1.87 -7.00
CA GLU A 30 -4.25 -0.99 -6.99
C GLU A 30 -4.83 -0.77 -8.40
N GLY A 31 -4.00 -0.86 -9.44
CA GLY A 31 -4.38 -0.46 -10.80
C GLY A 31 -4.73 1.02 -10.90
N ASP A 32 -4.88 1.52 -12.12
CA ASP A 32 -5.07 2.95 -12.40
C ASP A 32 -6.50 3.46 -12.09
N GLY A 33 -7.41 2.57 -11.64
CA GLY A 33 -8.82 2.89 -11.46
C GLY A 33 -9.55 3.19 -12.79
N PRO A 34 -10.77 3.73 -12.73
CA PRO A 34 -11.54 4.10 -13.92
C PRO A 34 -10.87 5.26 -14.69
N THR A 35 -10.70 5.08 -15.99
CA THR A 35 -10.13 6.11 -16.87
C THR A 35 -11.10 6.54 -17.98
N VAL A 36 -10.79 7.67 -18.60
CA VAL A 36 -11.53 8.28 -19.72
C VAL A 36 -10.54 8.68 -20.78
N ARG A 37 -10.75 8.18 -22.00
CA ARG A 37 -9.98 8.64 -23.16
C ARG A 37 -10.61 9.91 -23.72
N GLN A 38 -9.81 10.96 -23.84
CA GLN A 38 -10.22 12.24 -24.42
C GLN A 38 -10.14 12.21 -25.95
N PRO A 39 -10.81 13.14 -26.65
CA PRO A 39 -10.74 13.23 -28.12
C PRO A 39 -9.32 13.42 -28.67
N ASP A 40 -8.44 14.11 -27.92
CA ASP A 40 -7.03 14.30 -28.26
C ASP A 40 -6.16 13.06 -28.01
N GLY A 41 -6.77 11.95 -27.55
CA GLY A 41 -6.10 10.69 -27.25
C GLY A 41 -5.50 10.59 -25.86
N SER A 42 -5.49 11.66 -25.07
CA SER A 42 -5.02 11.66 -23.68
C SER A 42 -5.93 10.81 -22.78
N VAL A 43 -5.37 10.27 -21.69
CA VAL A 43 -6.09 9.46 -20.71
C VAL A 43 -6.19 10.25 -19.41
N MET A 44 -7.42 10.40 -18.94
CA MET A 44 -7.77 11.07 -17.69
C MET A 44 -8.34 10.07 -16.69
N TYR A 45 -8.12 10.31 -15.41
CA TYR A 45 -8.50 9.45 -14.29
C TYR A 45 -9.78 9.97 -13.66
N ARG A 46 -10.78 9.10 -13.53
CA ARG A 46 -12.12 9.46 -13.05
C ARG A 46 -12.30 9.00 -11.60
N PRO A 47 -12.71 9.89 -10.68
CA PRO A 47 -13.16 9.52 -9.36
C PRO A 47 -14.36 8.59 -9.37
N TYR A 48 -14.40 7.67 -8.43
CA TYR A 48 -15.50 6.73 -8.22
C TYR A 48 -15.74 6.54 -6.72
N LEU A 49 -16.92 6.05 -6.36
CA LEU A 49 -17.18 5.56 -5.01
C LEU A 49 -16.72 4.10 -4.93
N ASP A 50 -15.85 3.79 -3.98
CA ASP A 50 -15.47 2.41 -3.70
C ASP A 50 -16.63 1.62 -3.04
N THR A 51 -16.40 0.34 -2.73
CA THR A 51 -17.42 -0.50 -2.09
C THR A 51 -17.81 -0.07 -0.68
N GLY A 52 -17.03 0.83 -0.06
CA GLY A 52 -17.32 1.49 1.21
C GLY A 52 -18.01 2.85 1.06
N GLY A 53 -18.26 3.32 -0.16
CA GLY A 53 -18.86 4.63 -0.41
C GLY A 53 -17.88 5.79 -0.21
N ILE A 54 -16.57 5.54 -0.25
CA ILE A 54 -15.54 6.58 -0.15
C ILE A 54 -15.14 7.02 -1.55
N TRP A 55 -15.02 8.33 -1.78
CA TRP A 55 -14.49 8.86 -3.03
C TRP A 55 -13.03 8.46 -3.20
N THR A 56 -12.75 7.81 -4.33
CA THR A 56 -11.46 7.22 -4.69
C THR A 56 -11.09 7.62 -6.11
N ALA A 57 -9.82 7.94 -6.34
CA ALA A 57 -9.27 8.25 -7.67
C ALA A 57 -7.83 7.75 -7.79
N CYS A 58 -7.29 7.77 -9.02
CA CYS A 58 -5.92 7.36 -9.29
C CYS A 58 -5.67 5.93 -8.76
N ARG A 59 -4.47 5.63 -8.26
CA ARG A 59 -4.17 4.34 -7.62
C ARG A 59 -4.60 4.30 -6.17
N GLY A 60 -5.90 4.30 -5.92
CA GLY A 60 -6.44 4.11 -4.57
C GLY A 60 -6.27 5.31 -3.64
N VAL A 61 -6.11 6.54 -4.17
CA VAL A 61 -6.15 7.76 -3.35
C VAL A 61 -7.59 7.97 -2.90
N THR A 62 -7.82 8.06 -1.60
CA THR A 62 -9.16 8.18 -1.01
C THR A 62 -9.38 9.47 -0.21
N GLY A 63 -10.65 9.79 0.01
CA GLY A 63 -11.09 10.76 1.01
C GLY A 63 -10.98 12.22 0.55
N ARG A 64 -10.62 13.13 1.47
CA ARG A 64 -10.70 14.60 1.26
C ARG A 64 -9.88 15.14 0.09
N TRP A 65 -8.95 14.35 -0.44
CA TRP A 65 -8.07 14.72 -1.55
C TRP A 65 -8.71 14.50 -2.92
N VAL A 66 -9.79 13.72 -2.96
CA VAL A 66 -10.54 13.39 -4.17
C VAL A 66 -11.70 14.37 -4.31
N VAL A 67 -11.72 15.10 -5.43
CA VAL A 67 -12.77 16.06 -5.77
C VAL A 67 -13.77 15.34 -6.68
N PRO A 68 -15.03 15.14 -6.23
CA PRO A 68 -16.05 14.50 -7.04
C PRO A 68 -16.23 15.20 -8.39
N GLY A 69 -16.31 14.44 -9.47
CA GLY A 69 -16.51 14.95 -10.83
C GLY A 69 -15.27 15.58 -11.49
N LYS A 70 -14.17 15.84 -10.76
CA LYS A 70 -12.91 16.29 -11.36
C LYS A 70 -12.22 15.13 -12.06
N LEU A 71 -11.89 15.30 -13.34
CA LEU A 71 -10.96 14.41 -14.03
C LEU A 71 -9.52 14.80 -13.70
N TYR A 72 -8.67 13.80 -13.48
CA TYR A 72 -7.27 14.01 -13.13
C TYR A 72 -6.37 13.59 -14.29
N THR A 73 -5.30 14.35 -14.52
CA THR A 73 -4.19 13.91 -15.37
C THR A 73 -3.31 12.90 -14.63
N ARG A 74 -2.44 12.18 -15.36
CA ARG A 74 -1.42 11.32 -14.73
C ARG A 74 -0.53 12.11 -13.75
N GLY A 75 -0.11 13.31 -14.14
CA GLY A 75 0.74 14.16 -13.30
C GLY A 75 0.05 14.60 -11.99
N GLU A 76 -1.24 14.94 -12.04
CA GLU A 76 -2.00 15.22 -10.82
C GLU A 76 -2.17 13.97 -9.95
N CYS A 77 -2.42 12.82 -10.56
CA CYS A 77 -2.47 11.56 -9.81
C CYS A 77 -1.12 11.23 -9.14
N ASP A 78 0.00 11.49 -9.81
CA ASP A 78 1.33 11.27 -9.21
C ASP A 78 1.57 12.15 -7.97
N VAL A 79 1.08 13.39 -8.00
CA VAL A 79 1.13 14.30 -6.83
C VAL A 79 0.25 13.74 -5.71
N LEU A 80 -1.00 13.42 -6.01
CA LEU A 80 -1.95 12.91 -5.01
C LEU A 80 -1.49 11.60 -4.38
N GLU A 81 -0.96 10.68 -5.18
CA GLU A 81 -0.41 9.41 -4.68
C GLU A 81 0.76 9.67 -3.73
N ARG A 82 1.71 10.54 -4.08
CA ARG A 82 2.83 10.90 -3.19
C ARG A 82 2.37 11.48 -1.86
N GLU A 83 1.40 12.39 -1.87
CA GLU A 83 0.82 12.95 -0.65
C GLU A 83 0.12 11.87 0.19
N HIS A 84 -0.61 10.96 -0.45
CA HIS A 84 -1.28 9.86 0.25
C HIS A 84 -0.28 8.88 0.88
N TYR A 85 0.84 8.59 0.20
CA TYR A 85 1.95 7.83 0.77
C TYR A 85 2.65 8.56 1.92
N ALA A 86 2.76 9.89 1.86
CA ALA A 86 3.29 10.69 2.98
C ALA A 86 2.39 10.59 4.22
N VAL A 87 1.06 10.57 4.04
CA VAL A 87 0.10 10.29 5.12
C VAL A 87 0.32 8.89 5.69
N ALA A 88 0.41 7.86 4.84
CA ALA A 88 0.66 6.48 5.28
C ALA A 88 1.98 6.34 6.07
N LEU A 89 3.06 7.00 5.61
CA LEU A 89 4.33 7.06 6.33
C LEU A 89 4.19 7.74 7.70
N ALA A 90 3.48 8.88 7.77
CA ALA A 90 3.24 9.57 9.02
C ALA A 90 2.45 8.69 10.01
N SER A 91 1.44 7.96 9.52
CA SER A 91 0.71 6.97 10.31
C SER A 91 1.62 5.83 10.78
N ALA A 92 2.52 5.34 9.93
CA ALA A 92 3.45 4.26 10.29
C ALA A 92 4.36 4.69 11.45
N ARG A 93 4.94 5.89 11.38
CA ARG A 93 5.75 6.45 12.47
C ARG A 93 4.98 6.63 13.77
N ARG A 94 3.70 7.01 13.71
CA ARG A 94 2.84 7.11 14.91
C ARG A 94 2.53 5.75 15.52
N LEU A 95 2.17 4.77 14.70
CA LEU A 95 1.67 3.47 15.18
C LEU A 95 2.79 2.54 15.63
N PHE A 96 3.99 2.69 15.06
CA PHE A 96 5.15 1.85 15.29
C PHE A 96 6.35 2.71 15.77
N PRO A 97 6.59 2.84 17.09
CA PRO A 97 7.64 3.72 17.62
C PRO A 97 9.06 3.40 17.12
N ALA A 98 9.33 2.13 16.80
CA ALA A 98 10.62 1.69 16.25
C ALA A 98 10.66 1.73 14.71
N PHE A 99 9.71 2.38 14.05
CA PHE A 99 9.59 2.38 12.58
C PHE A 99 10.91 2.77 11.86
N ASP A 100 11.53 3.86 12.31
CA ASP A 100 12.74 4.38 11.66
C ASP A 100 13.99 3.51 11.93
N THR A 101 13.93 2.53 12.86
CA THR A 101 15.02 1.56 13.07
C THR A 101 14.89 0.32 12.19
N TYR A 102 13.74 0.11 11.56
CA TYR A 102 13.53 -1.04 10.67
C TYR A 102 14.24 -0.85 9.33
N ASN A 103 14.60 -1.95 8.68
CA ASN A 103 15.11 -1.88 7.31
C ASN A 103 14.00 -1.39 6.34
N ARG A 104 14.43 -0.91 5.17
CA ARG A 104 13.53 -0.33 4.16
C ARG A 104 12.40 -1.28 3.69
N TRP A 105 12.60 -2.59 3.76
CA TRP A 105 11.62 -3.58 3.30
C TRP A 105 10.48 -3.77 4.30
N ILE A 106 10.81 -3.81 5.59
CA ILE A 106 9.82 -3.76 6.67
C ILE A 106 9.07 -2.43 6.63
N GLN A 107 9.78 -1.31 6.50
CA GLN A 107 9.16 0.01 6.40
C GLN A 107 8.18 0.07 5.22
N ALA A 108 8.59 -0.41 4.04
CA ALA A 108 7.73 -0.43 2.86
C ALA A 108 6.48 -1.30 3.04
N ALA A 109 6.61 -2.47 3.68
CA ALA A 109 5.47 -3.34 3.98
C ALA A 109 4.44 -2.66 4.90
N LEU A 110 4.91 -1.93 5.93
CA LEU A 110 4.04 -1.19 6.85
C LEU A 110 3.40 0.04 6.18
N ILE A 111 4.15 0.78 5.34
CA ILE A 111 3.62 1.89 4.54
C ILE A 111 2.55 1.38 3.59
N ASP A 112 2.79 0.29 2.84
CA ASP A 112 1.82 -0.31 1.93
C ASP A 112 0.55 -0.77 2.67
N TRP A 113 0.71 -1.37 3.85
CA TRP A 113 -0.40 -1.80 4.70
C TRP A 113 -1.27 -0.62 5.13
N LEU A 114 -0.66 0.49 5.56
CA LEU A 114 -1.37 1.71 5.96
C LEU A 114 -1.91 2.52 4.79
N TYR A 115 -1.26 2.48 3.63
CA TYR A 115 -1.81 3.07 2.41
C TYR A 115 -3.14 2.38 2.03
N ASN A 116 -3.15 1.05 2.09
CA ASN A 116 -4.31 0.27 1.70
C ASN A 116 -5.48 0.35 2.69
N LEU A 117 -5.20 0.42 3.99
CA LEU A 117 -6.22 0.32 5.04
C LEU A 117 -6.50 1.65 5.74
N GLY A 118 -5.58 2.60 5.67
CA GLY A 118 -5.59 3.82 6.47
C GLY A 118 -5.30 3.55 7.96
N GLU A 119 -5.08 4.63 8.70
CA GLU A 119 -5.09 4.59 10.16
C GLU A 119 -6.53 4.62 10.66
N ASN A 120 -7.01 3.49 11.15
CA ASN A 120 -8.38 3.29 11.63
C ASN A 120 -8.40 2.36 12.87
N PRO A 121 -9.54 2.23 13.59
CA PRO A 121 -9.61 1.42 14.80
C PRO A 121 -9.13 -0.04 14.66
N ALA A 122 -9.32 -0.67 13.50
CA ALA A 122 -8.83 -2.03 13.25
C ALA A 122 -7.30 -2.07 13.18
N THR A 123 -6.68 -1.13 12.45
CA THR A 123 -5.21 -1.06 12.36
C THR A 123 -4.56 -0.65 13.69
N VAL A 124 -5.15 0.32 14.39
CA VAL A 124 -4.68 0.85 15.69
C VAL A 124 -4.73 -0.22 16.78
N ASN A 125 -5.76 -1.07 16.79
CA ASN A 125 -5.92 -2.14 17.79
C ASN A 125 -5.43 -3.51 17.29
N SER A 126 -4.72 -3.55 16.17
CA SER A 126 -4.32 -4.81 15.53
C SER A 126 -3.31 -5.61 16.35
N THR A 127 -3.43 -6.93 16.30
CA THR A 127 -2.39 -7.84 16.75
C THR A 127 -1.07 -7.54 16.06
N LEU A 128 -1.08 -7.27 14.74
CA LEU A 128 0.09 -6.87 13.95
C LEU A 128 0.86 -5.75 14.66
N ARG A 129 0.20 -4.62 14.94
CA ARG A 129 0.80 -3.47 15.64
C ARG A 129 1.32 -3.86 17.02
N ALA A 130 0.53 -4.60 17.79
CA ALA A 130 0.93 -5.04 19.12
C ALA A 130 2.19 -5.91 19.10
N LYS A 131 2.41 -6.73 18.06
CA LYS A 131 3.63 -7.55 17.91
C LYS A 131 4.86 -6.70 17.61
N PHE A 132 4.77 -5.81 16.62
CA PHE A 132 5.88 -4.89 16.30
C PHE A 132 6.28 -4.05 17.52
N ASN A 133 5.30 -3.51 18.26
CA ASN A 133 5.56 -2.60 19.38
C ASN A 133 6.17 -3.29 20.62
N ARG A 134 6.08 -4.62 20.72
CA ARG A 134 6.79 -5.40 21.75
C ARG A 134 8.11 -6.01 21.24
N GLY A 135 8.56 -5.64 20.04
CA GLY A 135 9.78 -6.16 19.43
C GLY A 135 9.64 -7.51 18.72
N ASP A 136 8.44 -8.09 18.65
CA ASP A 136 8.17 -9.32 17.90
C ASP A 136 7.94 -8.98 16.41
N ILE A 137 9.03 -8.62 15.73
CA ILE A 137 9.01 -8.15 14.33
C ILE A 137 8.54 -9.26 13.40
N ASP A 138 9.06 -10.47 13.55
CA ASP A 138 8.69 -11.62 12.70
C ASP A 138 7.25 -12.03 12.91
N GLY A 139 6.82 -12.10 14.17
CA GLY A 139 5.42 -12.32 14.49
C GLY A 139 4.55 -11.25 13.86
N GLY A 140 4.95 -9.98 13.93
CA GLY A 140 4.26 -8.85 13.29
C GLY A 140 4.14 -8.99 11.78
N CYS A 141 5.25 -9.26 11.08
CA CYS A 141 5.24 -9.53 9.64
C CYS A 141 4.31 -10.71 9.28
N ARG A 142 4.26 -11.76 10.11
CA ARG A 142 3.36 -12.91 9.89
C ARG A 142 1.88 -12.55 10.01
N GLU A 143 1.52 -11.46 10.69
CA GLU A 143 0.13 -11.01 10.77
C GLU A 143 -0.37 -10.34 9.48
N LEU A 144 0.51 -9.94 8.55
CA LEU A 144 0.11 -9.29 7.29
C LEU A 144 -0.91 -10.13 6.48
N THR A 145 -0.73 -11.45 6.42
CA THR A 145 -1.61 -12.37 5.68
C THR A 145 -3.01 -12.50 6.25
N LYS A 146 -3.29 -11.92 7.43
CA LYS A 146 -4.65 -11.85 7.98
C LYS A 146 -5.46 -10.67 7.41
N TRP A 147 -4.79 -9.71 6.76
CA TRP A 147 -5.40 -8.49 6.19
C TRP A 147 -5.79 -8.67 4.72
N VAL A 148 -6.58 -9.71 4.46
CA VAL A 148 -6.92 -10.17 3.11
C VAL A 148 -8.41 -10.11 2.80
N LYS A 149 -9.21 -9.56 3.72
CA LYS A 149 -10.66 -9.48 3.59
C LYS A 149 -11.11 -8.10 3.12
N GLY A 150 -12.11 -8.08 2.24
CA GLY A 150 -12.83 -6.88 1.83
C GLY A 150 -14.33 -7.16 1.71
N ARG A 151 -15.14 -6.11 1.49
CA ARG A 151 -16.58 -6.29 1.27
C ARG A 151 -16.88 -6.41 -0.22
N MET A 152 -17.55 -7.49 -0.62
CA MET A 152 -18.17 -7.64 -1.95
C MET A 152 -19.66 -7.93 -1.75
N ASN A 153 -20.52 -7.14 -2.39
CA ASN A 153 -21.98 -7.25 -2.26
C ASN A 153 -22.45 -7.29 -0.79
N GLY A 154 -21.84 -6.46 0.07
CA GLY A 154 -22.15 -6.39 1.51
C GLY A 154 -21.56 -7.51 2.38
N GLN A 155 -21.00 -8.57 1.79
CA GLN A 155 -20.41 -9.69 2.52
C GLN A 155 -18.90 -9.53 2.68
N LEU A 156 -18.38 -9.89 3.85
CA LEU A 156 -16.94 -9.93 4.10
C LEU A 156 -16.35 -11.21 3.52
N VAL A 157 -15.46 -11.05 2.54
CA VAL A 157 -14.88 -12.16 1.78
C VAL A 157 -13.37 -11.98 1.63
N THR A 158 -12.65 -13.09 1.49
CA THR A 158 -11.22 -13.05 1.16
C THR A 158 -11.05 -12.63 -0.30
N LEU A 159 -10.19 -11.65 -0.55
CA LEU A 159 -9.90 -11.14 -1.88
C LEU A 159 -8.55 -11.70 -2.35
N ASN A 160 -8.53 -12.45 -3.45
CA ASN A 160 -7.29 -13.05 -3.97
C ASN A 160 -6.21 -12.01 -4.27
N GLY A 161 -6.58 -10.82 -4.73
CA GLY A 161 -5.63 -9.71 -4.92
C GLY A 161 -4.99 -9.23 -3.61
N LEU A 162 -5.74 -9.23 -2.50
CA LEU A 162 -5.19 -8.91 -1.19
C LEU A 162 -4.33 -10.06 -0.64
N VAL A 163 -4.68 -11.31 -0.92
CA VAL A 163 -3.84 -12.46 -0.57
C VAL A 163 -2.46 -12.33 -1.21
N ASP A 164 -2.38 -12.16 -2.54
CA ASP A 164 -1.11 -11.98 -3.26
C ASP A 164 -0.32 -10.76 -2.75
N ARG A 165 -1.00 -9.62 -2.54
CA ARG A 165 -0.37 -8.42 -1.95
C ARG A 165 0.22 -8.71 -0.58
N ARG A 166 -0.52 -9.38 0.31
CA ARG A 166 -0.09 -9.61 1.68
C ARG A 166 0.99 -10.67 1.79
N GLU A 167 0.95 -11.72 0.96
CA GLU A 167 2.05 -12.68 0.82
C GLU A 167 3.34 -12.00 0.35
N THR A 168 3.25 -11.15 -0.68
CA THR A 168 4.39 -10.35 -1.16
C THR A 168 4.93 -9.44 -0.06
N THR A 169 4.09 -8.66 0.63
CA THR A 169 4.57 -7.78 1.71
C THR A 169 5.11 -8.55 2.91
N GLN A 170 4.58 -9.74 3.21
CA GLN A 170 5.12 -10.61 4.25
C GLN A 170 6.53 -11.11 3.88
N GLU A 171 6.73 -11.54 2.63
CA GLU A 171 8.05 -11.96 2.12
C GLU A 171 9.08 -10.84 2.27
N LEU A 172 8.75 -9.62 1.82
CA LEU A 172 9.61 -8.43 2.00
C LEU A 172 9.93 -8.17 3.46
N CYS A 173 8.91 -8.21 4.32
CA CYS A 173 9.03 -7.91 5.75
C CYS A 173 9.90 -8.94 6.49
N LEU A 174 9.75 -10.23 6.18
CA LEU A 174 10.46 -11.32 6.87
C LEU A 174 11.88 -11.57 6.36
N SER A 175 12.11 -11.41 5.06
CA SER A 175 13.29 -12.03 4.43
C SER A 175 14.24 -11.04 3.74
N TRP A 176 13.76 -9.86 3.32
CA TRP A 176 14.58 -8.96 2.51
C TRP A 176 15.41 -8.00 3.37
N GLY A 177 16.69 -7.81 3.01
CA GLY A 177 17.60 -6.89 3.70
C GLY A 177 17.88 -7.28 5.16
N ARG A 178 17.80 -8.58 5.46
CA ARG A 178 18.21 -9.22 6.71
C ARG A 178 19.23 -10.28 6.31
N GLY A 179 20.53 -10.01 6.40
CA GLY A 179 21.56 -10.98 5.98
C GLY A 179 21.36 -12.33 6.68
N GLU A 180 21.56 -13.50 6.06
CA GLU A 180 22.41 -13.89 4.92
C GLU A 180 21.61 -14.23 3.64
N GLY A 181 22.11 -13.82 2.46
CA GLY A 181 21.66 -14.37 1.18
C GLY A 181 21.10 -13.39 0.12
N ASP A 182 21.51 -12.12 0.11
CA ASP A 182 21.28 -11.24 -1.03
C ASP A 182 22.19 -11.67 -2.21
N GLN A 183 21.82 -12.75 -2.92
CA GLN A 183 22.24 -13.10 -4.29
C GLN A 183 21.02 -13.08 -5.20
#